data_AF-A0A7Y0ZKG8-F1
#
_entry.id   AF-A0A7Y0ZKG8-F1
#
_cell.length_a   1.000
_cell.length_b   1.000
_cell.length_c   1.000
_cell.angle_alpha   90.00
_cell.angle_beta   90.00
_cell.angle_gamma   90.00
#
_symmetry.space_group_name_H-M   'P 1'
#
loop_
_entity.id
_entity.type
_entity.pdbx_description
1 polymer ?
#
loop_
_entity_poly.entity_id
_entity_poly.type
_entity_poly.pdbx_seq_one_letter_code
_entity_poly.pdbx_strand_id
1 'polypeptide(L)'
;MSEVTLFIADEEAMVAFGKRIAEITQGVGLIFLQGDLGAGKTTLSRGIIRGLGHAGAVKSPTFTLVEPYEIGDLRAFHFDLYRLVDPEELEYMGIRDYFDGDALCLIEWPDKGTGFLPKPDLTITITPHNHGRQLKLLSQSARSESWCAALALEF
;
A
#
# COMPACT_ATOMS: atom_id res chain seq x y z
N MET A 1 -9.97 -15.20 5.43
CA MET A 1 -9.72 -14.43 4.20
C MET A 1 -11.05 -13.86 3.73
N SER A 2 -11.23 -12.56 3.90
CA SER A 2 -12.36 -11.76 3.41
C SER A 2 -11.96 -10.93 2.19
N GLU A 3 -12.92 -10.68 1.31
CA GLU A 3 -12.75 -9.91 0.08
C GLU A 3 -13.81 -8.81 0.00
N VAL A 4 -13.38 -7.59 -0.30
CA VAL A 4 -14.25 -6.42 -0.46
C VAL A 4 -13.92 -5.75 -1.79
N THR A 5 -14.95 -5.34 -2.53
CA THR A 5 -14.78 -4.60 -3.80
C THR A 5 -15.44 -3.24 -3.69
N LEU A 6 -14.69 -2.18 -4.00
CA LEU A 6 -15.10 -0.78 -3.86
C LEU A 6 -14.95 -0.04 -5.18
N PHE A 7 -15.83 0.92 -5.44
CA PHE A 7 -15.71 1.85 -6.57
C PHE A 7 -15.14 3.19 -6.10
N ILE A 8 -14.12 3.68 -6.79
CA ILE A 8 -13.46 4.96 -6.55
C ILE A 8 -13.63 5.83 -7.80
N ALA A 9 -14.39 6.92 -7.68
CA ALA A 9 -14.82 7.72 -8.83
C ALA A 9 -13.65 8.45 -9.52
N ASP A 10 -12.73 9.01 -8.75
CA ASP A 10 -11.67 9.89 -9.23
C ASP A 10 -10.43 9.89 -8.31
N GLU A 11 -9.47 10.78 -8.60
CA GLU A 11 -8.24 10.93 -7.81
C GLU A 11 -8.50 11.46 -6.39
N GLU A 12 -9.47 12.37 -6.21
CA GLU A 12 -9.80 12.91 -4.89
C GLU A 12 -10.37 11.81 -3.99
N ALA A 13 -11.29 11.00 -4.52
CA ALA A 13 -11.83 9.82 -3.85
C ALA A 13 -10.73 8.79 -3.51
N MET A 14 -9.74 8.59 -4.39
CA MET A 14 -8.60 7.70 -4.13
C MET A 14 -7.74 8.22 -2.95
N VAL A 15 -7.46 9.52 -2.91
CA VAL A 15 -6.69 10.13 -1.81
C VAL A 15 -7.48 10.07 -0.50
N ALA A 16 -8.77 10.35 -0.53
CA ALA A 16 -9.66 10.22 0.64
C ALA A 16 -9.71 8.78 1.16
N PHE A 17 -9.80 7.80 0.25
CA PHE A 17 -9.75 6.38 0.61
C PHE A 17 -8.40 5.99 1.22
N GLY A 18 -7.28 6.50 0.67
CA GLY A 18 -5.96 6.31 1.26
C GLY A 18 -5.87 6.86 2.70
N LYS A 19 -6.43 8.06 2.95
CA LYS A 19 -6.51 8.61 4.31
C LYS A 19 -7.30 7.69 5.23
N ARG A 20 -8.40 7.11 4.75
CA ARG A 20 -9.20 6.18 5.55
C ARG A 20 -8.45 4.91 5.91
N ILE A 21 -7.68 4.35 4.97
CA ILE A 21 -6.77 3.23 5.25
C ILE A 21 -5.78 3.63 6.36
N ALA A 22 -5.18 4.82 6.30
CA ALA A 22 -4.23 5.28 7.32
C ALA A 22 -4.85 5.32 8.73
N GLU A 23 -6.09 5.81 8.85
CA GLU A 23 -6.82 5.85 10.12
C GLU A 23 -7.08 4.45 10.69
N ILE A 24 -7.43 3.50 9.82
CA ILE A 24 -7.80 2.13 10.21
C ILE A 24 -6.57 1.28 10.54
N THR A 25 -5.49 1.44 9.78
CA THR A 25 -4.23 0.70 10.02
C THR A 25 -3.42 1.31 11.15
N GLN A 26 -3.70 2.57 11.51
CA GLN A 26 -2.93 3.35 12.48
C GLN A 26 -1.43 3.38 12.18
N GLY A 27 -1.05 3.27 10.90
CA GLY A 27 0.34 3.28 10.48
C GLY A 27 1.09 1.96 10.73
N VAL A 28 0.39 0.83 10.81
CA VAL A 28 1.00 -0.50 11.02
C VAL A 28 0.53 -1.51 9.99
N GLY A 29 1.46 -2.31 9.48
CA GLY A 29 1.19 -3.53 8.71
C GLY A 29 1.75 -3.52 7.30
N LEU A 30 1.53 -4.62 6.58
CA LEU A 30 2.08 -4.82 5.24
C LEU A 30 0.97 -4.82 4.18
N ILE A 31 0.98 -3.84 3.29
CA ILE A 31 -0.02 -3.67 2.24
C ILE A 31 0.64 -3.78 0.86
N PHE A 32 0.12 -4.69 0.06
CA PHE A 32 0.50 -4.86 -1.34
C PHE A 32 -0.43 -4.07 -2.24
N LEU A 33 0.14 -3.32 -3.18
CA LEU A 33 -0.58 -2.50 -4.16
C LEU A 33 -0.32 -3.05 -5.56
N GLN A 34 -1.36 -3.62 -6.16
CA GLN A 34 -1.33 -4.21 -7.49
C GLN A 34 -2.18 -3.40 -8.47
N GLY A 35 -1.85 -3.51 -9.75
CA GLY A 35 -2.56 -2.83 -10.84
C GLY A 35 -1.59 -2.35 -11.91
N ASP A 36 -2.11 -2.08 -13.09
CA ASP A 36 -1.31 -1.67 -14.24
C ASP A 36 -0.60 -0.33 -14.04
N LEU A 37 0.30 0.02 -14.97
CA LEU A 37 0.93 1.33 -15.01
C LEU A 37 -0.15 2.42 -15.12
N GLY A 38 -0.10 3.42 -14.24
CA GLY A 38 -1.12 4.48 -14.18
C GLY A 38 -2.45 4.07 -13.52
N ALA A 39 -2.55 2.87 -12.92
CA ALA A 39 -3.77 2.45 -12.22
C ALA A 39 -4.13 3.34 -11.02
N GLY A 40 -3.14 3.98 -10.38
CA GLY A 40 -3.33 4.86 -9.22
C GLY A 40 -2.65 4.40 -7.93
N LYS A 41 -1.77 3.39 -7.99
CA LYS A 41 -1.02 2.86 -6.83
C LYS A 41 -0.32 3.96 -6.02
N THR A 42 0.53 4.77 -6.65
CA THR A 42 1.21 5.89 -5.98
C THR A 42 0.26 6.97 -5.47
N THR A 43 -0.88 7.19 -6.14
CA THR A 43 -1.93 8.11 -5.64
C THR A 43 -2.53 7.60 -4.35
N LEU A 44 -2.80 6.29 -4.27
CA LEU A 44 -3.27 5.64 -3.05
C LEU A 44 -2.20 5.71 -1.93
N SER A 45 -0.94 5.37 -2.22
CA SER A 45 0.16 5.49 -1.26
C SER A 45 0.29 6.91 -0.70
N ARG A 46 0.15 7.93 -1.56
CA ARG A 46 0.14 9.34 -1.15
C ARG A 46 -1.01 9.66 -0.21
N GLY A 47 -2.22 9.17 -0.50
CA GLY A 47 -3.36 9.33 0.40
C GLY A 47 -3.11 8.72 1.76
N ILE A 48 -2.55 7.51 1.81
CA ILE A 48 -2.21 6.82 3.06
C ILE A 48 -1.15 7.58 3.85
N ILE A 49 -0.01 7.87 3.24
CA ILE A 49 1.13 8.52 3.93
C ILE A 49 0.75 9.93 4.43
N ARG A 50 -0.01 10.70 3.64
CA ARG A 50 -0.55 12.00 4.11
C ARG A 50 -1.60 11.83 5.19
N GLY A 51 -2.43 10.78 5.12
CA GLY A 51 -3.41 10.45 6.14
C GLY A 51 -2.78 10.16 7.51
N LEU A 52 -1.55 9.63 7.52
CA LEU A 52 -0.76 9.46 8.74
C LEU A 52 -0.18 10.78 9.30
N GLY A 53 -0.19 11.87 8.52
CA GLY A 53 0.28 13.18 8.95
C GLY A 53 1.53 13.70 8.22
N HIS A 54 2.04 13.00 7.22
CA HIS A 54 3.18 13.49 6.43
C HIS A 54 2.78 14.72 5.58
N ALA A 55 3.49 15.84 5.75
CA ALA A 55 3.21 17.09 5.05
C ALA A 55 4.01 17.29 3.75
N GLY A 56 5.00 16.44 3.48
CA GLY A 56 5.90 16.56 2.34
C GLY A 56 5.35 15.98 1.02
N ALA A 57 6.24 15.94 0.03
CA ALA A 57 5.95 15.33 -1.26
C ALA A 57 6.05 13.81 -1.15
N VAL A 58 4.96 13.10 -1.48
CA VAL A 58 4.97 11.65 -1.64
C VAL A 58 5.00 11.34 -3.14
N LYS A 59 6.16 10.90 -3.62
CA LYS A 59 6.41 10.51 -5.01
C LYS A 59 6.69 9.01 -5.06
N SER A 60 6.57 8.39 -6.23
CA SER A 60 6.97 7.00 -6.35
C SER A 60 8.49 6.86 -6.24
N PRO A 61 9.02 5.98 -5.38
CA PRO A 61 10.45 5.70 -5.27
C PRO A 61 10.93 4.73 -6.35
N THR A 62 10.39 4.80 -7.58
CA THR A 62 10.70 3.87 -8.67
C THR A 62 12.22 3.69 -8.94
N PHE A 63 13.05 4.71 -8.66
CA PHE A 63 14.51 4.65 -8.84
C PHE A 63 15.29 4.31 -7.57
N THR A 64 14.75 4.65 -6.39
CA THR A 64 15.37 4.34 -5.09
C THR A 64 14.88 3.01 -4.51
N LEU A 65 13.87 2.42 -5.13
CA LEU A 65 13.08 1.24 -4.72
C LEU A 65 12.30 1.42 -3.42
N VAL A 66 12.83 2.16 -2.45
CA VAL A 66 12.21 2.46 -1.16
C VAL A 66 12.35 3.95 -0.82
N GLU A 67 11.33 4.50 -0.17
CA GLU A 67 11.35 5.81 0.50
C GLU A 67 10.83 5.65 1.94
N PRO A 68 11.63 5.98 2.96
CA PRO A 68 11.20 6.01 4.35
C PRO A 68 10.49 7.33 4.69
N TYR A 69 9.45 7.25 5.53
CA TYR A 69 8.70 8.39 6.04
C TYR A 69 8.64 8.31 7.57
N GLU A 70 9.22 9.29 8.23
CA GLU A 70 9.09 9.50 9.69
C GLU A 70 7.93 10.47 9.96
N ILE A 71 6.95 10.02 10.74
CA ILE A 71 5.69 10.73 10.97
C ILE A 71 5.36 10.72 12.46
N GLY A 72 5.96 11.65 13.21
CA GLY A 72 5.92 11.60 14.67
C GLY A 72 6.62 10.33 15.17
N ASP A 73 5.91 9.51 15.94
CA ASP A 73 6.41 8.21 16.42
C ASP A 73 6.18 7.07 15.42
N LEU A 74 5.47 7.32 14.31
CA LEU A 74 5.18 6.32 13.28
C LEU A 74 6.28 6.31 12.22
N ARG A 75 6.50 5.13 11.65
CA ARG A 75 7.36 4.92 10.48
C ARG A 75 6.56 4.25 9.37
N ALA A 76 6.68 4.77 8.17
CA ALA A 76 6.13 4.15 6.97
C ALA A 76 7.21 3.99 5.91
N PHE A 77 7.18 2.89 5.17
CA PHE A 77 8.07 2.62 4.06
C PHE A 77 7.26 2.40 2.81
N HIS A 78 7.55 3.19 1.78
CA HIS A 78 6.94 3.06 0.46
C HIS A 78 7.95 2.38 -0.45
N PHE A 79 7.58 1.22 -0.98
CA PHE A 79 8.35 0.50 -1.97
C PHE A 79 7.67 0.60 -3.34
N ASP A 80 8.46 0.82 -4.39
CA ASP A 80 8.05 0.64 -5.78
C ASP A 80 9.04 -0.27 -6.49
N LEU A 81 8.64 -1.52 -6.68
CA LEU A 81 9.48 -2.57 -7.25
C LEU A 81 9.38 -2.64 -8.78
N TYR A 82 8.74 -1.67 -9.45
CA TYR A 82 8.55 -1.70 -10.92
C TYR A 82 9.85 -1.92 -11.70
N ARG A 83 10.95 -1.32 -11.22
CA ARG A 83 12.29 -1.41 -11.83
C ARG A 83 13.19 -2.49 -11.24
N LEU A 84 12.72 -3.23 -10.25
CA LEU A 84 13.45 -4.36 -9.70
C LEU A 84 13.58 -5.44 -10.79
N VAL A 85 14.82 -5.75 -11.16
CA VAL A 85 15.12 -6.73 -12.21
C VAL A 85 15.28 -8.11 -11.58
N ASP A 86 16.07 -8.19 -10.51
CA ASP A 86 16.29 -9.41 -9.75
C ASP A 86 15.69 -9.30 -8.34
N PRO A 87 14.72 -10.16 -7.96
CA PRO A 87 14.18 -10.18 -6.60
C PRO A 87 15.24 -10.35 -5.49
N GLU A 88 16.39 -10.97 -5.79
CA GLU A 88 17.48 -11.18 -4.82
C GLU A 88 18.10 -9.85 -4.34
N GLU A 89 18.02 -8.78 -5.15
CA GLU A 89 18.44 -7.43 -4.75
C GLU A 89 17.78 -6.98 -3.43
N LEU A 90 16.56 -7.45 -3.13
CA LEU A 90 15.87 -7.14 -1.88
C LEU A 90 16.57 -7.73 -0.65
N GLU A 91 17.18 -8.90 -0.76
CA GLU A 91 17.93 -9.50 0.34
C GLU A 91 19.20 -8.68 0.64
N TYR A 92 19.92 -8.23 -0.40
CA TYR A 92 21.10 -7.37 -0.24
C TYR A 92 20.76 -6.00 0.35
N MET A 93 19.55 -5.49 0.09
CA MET A 93 19.04 -4.26 0.70
C MET A 93 18.62 -4.41 2.16
N GLY A 94 18.64 -5.63 2.71
CA GLY A 94 18.17 -5.89 4.07
C GLY A 94 16.67 -5.68 4.21
N ILE A 95 15.86 -6.05 3.20
CA ILE A 95 14.42 -5.76 3.18
C ILE A 95 13.68 -6.26 4.42
N ARG A 96 14.18 -7.34 5.05
CA ARG A 96 13.61 -7.94 6.26
C ARG A 96 13.55 -6.97 7.43
N ASP A 97 14.56 -6.11 7.58
CA ASP A 97 14.66 -5.15 8.66
C ASP A 97 13.54 -4.08 8.59
N TYR A 98 12.97 -3.85 7.41
CA TYR A 98 11.86 -2.92 7.22
C TYR A 98 10.52 -3.51 7.67
N PHE A 99 10.40 -4.84 7.67
CA PHE A 99 9.20 -5.54 8.12
C PHE A 99 9.24 -5.86 9.62
N ASP A 100 10.39 -5.68 10.26
CA ASP A 100 10.56 -5.88 11.69
C ASP A 100 10.04 -4.67 12.48
N GLY A 101 9.00 -4.91 13.28
CA GLY A 101 8.35 -3.92 14.15
C GLY A 101 6.97 -3.47 13.67
N ASP A 102 6.45 -2.42 14.30
CA ASP A 102 5.11 -1.88 14.03
C ASP A 102 5.13 -0.74 12.98
N ALA A 103 5.80 -0.96 11.85
CA ALA A 103 5.81 0.01 10.75
C ALA A 103 4.74 -0.31 9.68
N LEU A 104 4.33 0.70 8.91
CA LEU A 104 3.52 0.50 7.70
C LEU A 104 4.43 0.31 6.50
N CYS A 105 4.29 -0.81 5.80
CA CYS A 105 4.98 -1.06 4.53
C CYS A 105 3.96 -1.09 3.39
N LEU A 106 4.15 -0.20 2.41
CA LEU A 106 3.36 -0.13 1.19
C LEU A 106 4.23 -0.65 0.04
N ILE A 107 3.84 -1.74 -0.62
CA ILE A 107 4.62 -2.32 -1.72
C ILE A 107 3.85 -2.24 -3.03
N GLU A 108 4.28 -1.34 -3.92
CA GLU A 108 3.83 -1.34 -5.31
C GLU A 108 4.59 -2.42 -6.11
N TRP A 109 3.86 -3.10 -7.00
CA TRP A 109 4.40 -4.19 -7.84
C TRP A 109 5.01 -5.35 -7.03
N PRO A 110 4.29 -5.91 -6.05
CA PRO A 110 4.81 -6.96 -5.17
C PRO A 110 5.27 -8.21 -5.93
N ASP A 111 4.69 -8.50 -7.11
CA ASP A 111 5.06 -9.66 -7.92
C ASP A 111 6.55 -9.65 -8.32
N LYS A 112 7.17 -8.46 -8.38
CA LYS A 112 8.60 -8.28 -8.66
C LYS A 112 9.51 -8.73 -7.52
N GLY A 113 9.00 -8.80 -6.29
CA GLY A 113 9.73 -9.28 -5.12
C GLY A 113 9.39 -10.71 -4.70
N THR A 114 8.74 -11.49 -5.57
CA THR A 114 8.28 -12.85 -5.25
C THR A 114 9.43 -13.71 -4.72
N GLY A 115 9.18 -14.39 -3.59
CA GLY A 115 10.17 -15.23 -2.91
C GLY A 115 10.98 -14.52 -1.83
N PHE A 116 11.02 -13.18 -1.84
CA PHE A 116 11.75 -12.35 -0.87
C PHE A 116 10.84 -11.47 -0.01
N LEU A 117 9.62 -11.20 -0.50
CA LEU A 117 8.62 -10.50 0.29
C LEU A 117 7.88 -11.45 1.25
N PRO A 118 7.60 -11.01 2.50
CA PRO A 118 6.73 -11.75 3.39
C PRO A 118 5.27 -11.69 2.90
N LYS A 119 4.42 -12.53 3.49
CA LYS A 119 2.99 -12.52 3.21
C LYS A 119 2.38 -11.19 3.68
N PRO A 120 1.64 -10.47 2.82
CA PRO A 120 1.01 -9.21 3.23
C PRO A 120 -0.14 -9.45 4.20
N ASP A 121 -0.48 -8.39 4.94
CA ASP A 121 -1.74 -8.30 5.65
C ASP A 121 -2.88 -8.09 4.65
N LEU A 122 -2.74 -7.11 3.76
CA LEU A 122 -3.77 -6.71 2.81
C LEU A 122 -3.19 -6.59 1.39
N THR A 123 -3.87 -7.15 0.41
CA THR A 123 -3.61 -6.85 -1.00
C THR A 123 -4.72 -5.99 -1.57
N ILE A 124 -4.36 -4.87 -2.21
CA ILE A 124 -5.27 -3.97 -2.90
C ILE A 124 -4.94 -4.02 -4.40
N THR A 125 -5.84 -4.60 -5.19
CA THR A 125 -5.73 -4.59 -6.65
C THR A 125 -6.58 -3.46 -7.21
N ILE A 126 -5.96 -2.57 -7.98
CA ILE A 126 -6.59 -1.40 -8.60
C ILE A 126 -6.76 -1.66 -10.09
N THR A 127 -8.00 -1.65 -10.58
CA THR A 127 -8.32 -1.82 -12.01
C THR A 127 -9.16 -0.67 -12.55
N PRO A 128 -9.04 -0.32 -13.84
CA PRO A 128 -9.97 0.61 -14.48
C PRO A 128 -11.41 0.09 -14.42
N HIS A 129 -12.36 0.95 -14.07
CA HIS A 129 -13.79 0.61 -14.08
C HIS A 129 -14.64 1.84 -14.38
N ASN A 130 -15.41 1.83 -15.46
CA ASN A 130 -16.17 2.98 -15.96
C ASN A 130 -15.28 4.23 -16.09
N HIS A 131 -15.69 5.34 -15.45
CA HIS A 131 -14.94 6.59 -15.40
C HIS A 131 -13.90 6.64 -14.26
N GLY A 132 -13.89 5.63 -13.38
CA GLY A 132 -13.07 5.60 -12.16
C GLY A 132 -12.19 4.36 -12.06
N ARG A 133 -12.06 3.84 -10.84
CA ARG A 133 -11.30 2.63 -10.50
C ARG A 133 -12.15 1.69 -9.65
N GLN A 134 -11.95 0.39 -9.83
CA GLN A 134 -12.41 -0.62 -8.89
C GLN A 134 -11.21 -1.05 -8.05
N LEU A 135 -11.40 -1.06 -6.73
CA LEU A 135 -10.43 -1.56 -5.77
C LEU A 135 -10.93 -2.88 -5.21
N LYS A 136 -10.13 -3.92 -5.40
CA LYS A 136 -10.35 -5.24 -4.81
C LYS A 136 -9.42 -5.40 -3.60
N LEU A 137 -9.98 -5.50 -2.42
CA LEU A 137 -9.27 -5.66 -1.15
C LEU A 137 -9.34 -7.13 -0.72
N LEU A 138 -8.19 -7.78 -0.63
CA LEU A 138 -8.06 -9.17 -0.17
C LEU A 138 -7.30 -9.20 1.15
N SER A 139 -8.00 -9.55 2.23
CA SER A 139 -7.40 -9.73 3.55
C SER A 139 -6.70 -11.08 3.66
N GLN A 140 -5.50 -11.07 4.23
CA GLN A 140 -4.59 -12.21 4.33
C GLN A 140 -4.09 -12.46 5.76
N SER A 141 -4.52 -11.62 6.71
CA SER A 141 -4.30 -11.75 8.16
C SER A 141 -5.55 -11.35 8.98
N ALA A 142 -5.64 -11.76 10.25
CA ALA A 142 -6.77 -11.42 11.12
C ALA A 142 -6.95 -9.90 11.32
N ARG A 143 -5.86 -9.13 11.36
CA ARG A 143 -5.93 -7.66 11.43
C ARG A 143 -6.56 -7.06 10.17
N SER A 144 -6.16 -7.56 9.00
CA SER A 144 -6.69 -7.08 7.71
C SER A 144 -8.15 -7.45 7.48
N GLU A 145 -8.65 -8.53 8.08
CA GLU A 145 -10.09 -8.83 8.05
C GLU A 145 -10.90 -7.75 8.77
N SER A 146 -10.39 -7.25 9.90
CA SER A 146 -11.01 -6.12 10.62
C SER A 146 -10.92 -4.83 9.81
N TRP A 147 -9.80 -4.59 9.11
CA TRP A 147 -9.66 -3.44 8.22
C TRP A 147 -10.65 -3.48 7.06
N CYS A 148 -10.77 -4.62 6.37
CA CYS A 148 -11.74 -4.80 5.28
C CYS A 148 -13.17 -4.59 5.75
N ALA A 149 -13.54 -5.12 6.92
CA ALA A 149 -14.86 -4.91 7.49
C ALA A 149 -15.14 -3.43 7.76
N ALA A 150 -14.18 -2.69 8.33
CA ALA A 150 -14.32 -1.26 8.57
C ALA A 150 -14.40 -0.44 7.27
N LEU A 151 -13.60 -0.78 6.26
CA LEU A 151 -13.60 -0.10 4.96
C LEU A 151 -14.88 -0.36 4.15
N ALA A 152 -15.53 -1.50 4.35
CA ALA A 152 -16.78 -1.85 3.66
C ALA A 152 -18.01 -1.11 4.19
N LEU A 153 -17.99 -0.60 5.43
CA LEU A 153 -19.15 0.05 6.04
C LEU A 153 -19.44 1.45 5.49
N GLU A 154 -18.52 2.02 4.73
CA GLU A 154 -18.58 3.41 4.24
C GLU A 154 -18.87 3.52 2.74
N PHE A 155 -19.10 2.39 2.06
CA PHE A 155 -19.34 2.30 0.61
C PHE A 155 -20.57 1.47 0.26
#